data_AF-A0A291QFU5-F1
#
_entry.id   AF-A0A291QFU5-F1
#
_cell.length_a   1.000
_cell.length_b   1.000
_cell.length_c   1.000
_cell.angle_alpha   90.00
_cell.angle_beta   90.00
_cell.angle_gamma   90.00
#
_symmetry.space_group_name_H-M   'P 1'
#
loop_
_entity.id
_entity.type
_entity.pdbx_description
1 polymer ?
#
loop_
_entity_poly.entity_id
_entity_poly.type
_entity_poly.pdbx_seq_one_letter_code
_entity_poly.pdbx_strand_id
1 'polypeptide(L)'
;MSVLGAPAGWSRVEPDVLRLYPGSEGTAEISFAPPRSPDAPAGPTPYGIRVEPREHPEARDVVEGQVTVTPFAEVRAELLPPTIVGRFRGRGSIAVDNLGNSPLTAALTVRDDAGRLSFDLDPGSVQIAPGRAAFARLTVRPQRVQWTGSAQPHPLTVSVRRSGDESAYEVPGSFDQRPVLPRWLLTAGSVVAALAVAFVVCWFSFSPKISGGARENQAAATPNSAPQGGEKEKLDDAPPPPKDKGGDGGEGGVDEVSDGSGGGSGSSSGGGGGGGGGGSDEGGGSGAKKTKRGGGGAKVGPAWGRGYEKDVVVEYAQRRLEALGSKNKCQLTGDWSPGVIDANTEASLICYQRAVIRDGESTGHNTAQIFATDEEGTLGRATLTSLWAQGIRPDDVRSGAENWQVMQLQAAFWWASQAGISDDDLDRDRAYAQYGVSYFENGRRAPKTARYNSGTAQHIKEYQKAVGLPASGVADSATLQAMVGGSVKNPGVVGR
;
A
#
# COMPACT_ATOMS: atom_id res chain seq x y z
N MET A 1 -48.64 17.70 -14.22
CA MET A 1 -47.99 18.57 -13.21
C MET A 1 -46.76 17.86 -12.70
N SER A 2 -45.74 18.60 -12.26
CA SER A 2 -44.50 18.00 -11.76
C SER A 2 -43.89 18.84 -10.65
N VAL A 3 -43.35 18.20 -9.61
CA VAL A 3 -42.58 18.86 -8.54
C VAL A 3 -41.16 19.13 -9.05
N LEU A 4 -40.63 20.30 -8.69
CA LEU A 4 -39.30 20.80 -9.02
C LEU A 4 -38.50 21.05 -7.74
N GLY A 5 -37.18 21.05 -7.86
CA GLY A 5 -36.24 21.25 -6.75
C GLY A 5 -35.83 19.94 -6.08
N ALA A 6 -35.11 20.05 -4.96
CA ALA A 6 -34.63 18.89 -4.20
C ALA A 6 -35.75 17.92 -3.77
N PRO A 7 -36.97 18.38 -3.41
CA PRO A 7 -38.07 17.49 -3.04
C PRO A 7 -38.64 16.64 -4.16
N ALA A 8 -38.33 16.93 -5.43
CA ALA A 8 -38.85 16.17 -6.56
C ALA A 8 -38.50 14.67 -6.51
N GLY A 9 -37.35 14.31 -5.94
CA GLY A 9 -36.90 12.92 -5.83
C GLY A 9 -37.61 12.10 -4.76
N TRP A 10 -38.37 12.74 -3.88
CA TRP A 10 -39.06 12.11 -2.75
C TRP A 10 -40.46 12.69 -2.52
N SER A 11 -41.06 13.23 -3.57
CA SER A 11 -42.44 13.71 -3.56
C SER A 11 -43.27 13.02 -4.63
N ARG A 12 -44.59 13.03 -4.43
CA ARG A 12 -45.56 12.46 -5.34
C ARG A 12 -46.78 13.36 -5.42
N VAL A 13 -47.27 13.56 -6.64
CA VAL A 13 -48.48 14.36 -6.93
C VAL A 13 -49.56 13.41 -7.43
N GLU A 14 -50.73 13.43 -6.81
CA GLU A 14 -51.87 12.60 -7.21
C GLU A 14 -53.15 13.45 -7.32
N PRO A 15 -53.84 13.47 -8.48
CA PRO A 15 -53.40 12.93 -9.77
C PRO A 15 -52.31 13.80 -10.41
N ASP A 16 -51.41 13.20 -11.18
CA ASP A 16 -50.36 13.92 -11.93
C ASP A 16 -50.91 14.67 -13.16
N VAL A 17 -52.10 14.27 -13.63
CA VAL A 17 -52.84 14.90 -14.72
C VAL A 17 -54.26 15.21 -14.26
N LEU A 18 -54.64 16.49 -14.30
CA LEU A 18 -56.03 16.91 -14.15
C LEU A 18 -56.65 17.19 -15.52
N ARG A 19 -57.91 16.77 -15.67
CA ARG A 19 -58.76 17.11 -16.82
C ARG A 19 -59.80 18.11 -16.34
N LEU A 20 -59.67 19.36 -16.80
CA LEU A 20 -60.57 20.45 -16.44
C LEU A 20 -61.39 20.86 -17.65
N TYR A 21 -62.68 21.11 -17.42
CA TYR A 21 -63.53 21.81 -18.38
C TYR A 21 -63.39 23.32 -18.20
N PRO A 22 -63.73 24.13 -19.22
CA PRO A 22 -63.76 25.59 -19.09
C PRO A 22 -64.58 26.03 -17.87
N GLY A 23 -63.98 26.86 -17.01
CA GLY A 23 -64.60 27.36 -15.78
C GLY A 23 -64.64 26.38 -14.60
N SER A 24 -64.01 25.20 -14.70
CA SER A 24 -63.91 24.24 -13.59
C SER A 24 -62.56 24.30 -12.88
N GLU A 25 -62.57 23.96 -11.60
CA GLU A 25 -61.38 23.80 -10.78
C GLU A 25 -61.15 22.32 -10.46
N GLY A 26 -59.92 21.95 -10.14
CA GLY A 26 -59.61 20.64 -9.60
C GLY A 26 -58.40 20.67 -8.70
N THR A 27 -58.31 19.68 -7.83
CA THR A 27 -57.31 19.60 -6.77
C THR A 27 -56.36 18.43 -7.02
N ALA A 28 -55.08 18.63 -6.69
CA ALA A 28 -54.08 17.57 -6.63
C ALA A 28 -53.45 17.55 -5.24
N GLU A 29 -53.28 16.36 -4.68
CA GLU A 29 -52.59 16.16 -3.41
C GLU A 29 -51.10 15.96 -3.66
N ILE A 30 -50.27 16.58 -2.81
CA ILE A 30 -48.82 16.47 -2.87
C ILE A 30 -48.35 15.84 -1.58
N SER A 31 -47.76 14.65 -1.69
CA SER A 31 -47.16 13.94 -0.58
C SER A 31 -45.64 14.06 -0.63
N PHE A 32 -45.03 14.31 0.52
CA PHE A 32 -43.58 14.41 0.70
C PHE A 32 -43.11 13.28 1.61
N ALA A 33 -42.21 12.44 1.12
CA ALA A 33 -41.67 11.29 1.84
C ALA A 33 -40.14 11.33 1.85
N PRO A 34 -39.51 12.29 2.57
CA PRO A 34 -38.06 12.43 2.59
C PRO A 34 -37.39 11.13 3.08
N PRO A 35 -36.37 10.63 2.36
CA PRO A 35 -35.68 9.42 2.77
C PRO A 35 -34.93 9.66 4.09
N ARG A 36 -34.78 8.60 4.88
CA ARG A 36 -33.91 8.59 6.06
C ARG A 36 -32.45 8.43 5.63
N SER A 37 -31.96 9.39 4.83
CA SER A 37 -30.60 9.43 4.29
C SER A 37 -30.05 10.87 4.36
N PRO A 38 -28.73 11.04 4.30
CA PRO A 38 -28.11 12.38 4.27
C PRO A 38 -28.45 13.19 3.01
N ASP A 39 -29.08 12.58 2.00
CA ASP A 39 -29.48 13.23 0.74
C ASP A 39 -30.64 14.21 0.90
N ALA A 40 -31.40 14.09 2.01
CA ALA A 40 -32.46 15.02 2.38
C ALA A 40 -31.99 15.93 3.54
N PRO A 41 -31.25 17.02 3.26
CA PRO A 41 -30.65 17.87 4.29
C PRO A 41 -31.70 18.45 5.23
N ALA A 42 -31.37 18.53 6.51
CA ALA A 42 -32.24 19.13 7.51
C ALA A 42 -32.43 20.64 7.26
N GLY A 43 -33.65 21.12 7.48
CA GLY A 43 -34.01 22.54 7.36
C GLY A 43 -35.02 22.84 6.26
N PRO A 44 -35.29 24.13 6.00
CA PRO A 44 -36.23 24.57 4.97
C PRO A 44 -35.69 24.22 3.58
N THR A 45 -36.45 23.43 2.83
CA THR A 45 -36.12 23.04 1.45
C THR A 45 -37.18 23.63 0.51
N PRO A 46 -36.80 24.50 -0.45
CA PRO A 46 -37.75 25.05 -1.40
C PRO A 46 -38.18 23.99 -2.43
N TYR A 47 -39.43 24.05 -2.85
CA TYR A 47 -39.96 23.27 -3.96
C TYR A 47 -40.80 24.16 -4.90
N GLY A 48 -40.91 23.74 -6.15
CA GLY A 48 -41.80 24.36 -7.13
C GLY A 48 -42.79 23.34 -7.68
N ILE A 49 -44.03 23.72 -7.92
CA ILE A 49 -45.04 22.89 -8.57
C ILE A 49 -45.27 23.47 -9.95
N ARG A 50 -44.80 22.78 -10.98
CA ARG A 50 -45.03 23.18 -12.37
C ARG A 50 -46.36 22.63 -12.86
N VAL A 51 -47.23 23.55 -13.25
CA VAL A 51 -48.50 23.26 -13.94
C VAL A 51 -48.31 23.64 -15.41
N GLU A 52 -48.50 22.67 -16.29
CA GLU A 52 -48.29 22.84 -17.74
C GLU A 52 -49.56 22.39 -18.47
N PRO A 53 -50.33 23.33 -19.06
CA PRO A 53 -51.45 23.00 -19.93
C PRO A 53 -50.96 22.25 -21.17
N ARG A 54 -51.68 21.20 -21.59
CA ARG A 54 -51.27 20.38 -22.75
C ARG A 54 -51.45 21.10 -24.10
N GLU A 55 -52.49 21.92 -24.22
CA GLU A 55 -52.83 22.62 -25.48
C GLU A 55 -52.02 23.90 -25.67
N HIS A 56 -51.66 24.57 -24.57
CA HIS A 56 -50.91 25.83 -24.55
C HIS A 56 -49.72 25.75 -23.58
N PRO A 57 -48.61 25.07 -23.95
CA PRO A 57 -47.43 24.94 -23.10
C PRO A 57 -46.78 26.29 -22.72
N GLU A 58 -47.01 27.32 -23.52
CA GLU A 58 -46.57 28.70 -23.27
C GLU A 58 -47.21 29.31 -22.01
N ALA A 59 -48.38 28.82 -21.59
CA ALA A 59 -49.12 29.28 -20.42
C ALA A 59 -48.76 28.52 -19.13
N ARG A 60 -47.59 27.87 -19.11
CA ARG A 60 -47.09 27.17 -17.92
C ARG A 60 -46.89 28.12 -16.74
N ASP A 61 -47.18 27.63 -15.53
CA ASP A 61 -46.97 28.37 -14.29
C ASP A 61 -46.25 27.51 -13.25
N VAL A 62 -45.57 28.16 -12.31
CA VAL A 62 -44.82 27.51 -11.22
C VAL A 62 -45.19 28.12 -9.89
N VAL A 63 -45.78 27.31 -9.01
CA VAL A 63 -46.09 27.69 -7.64
C VAL A 63 -44.93 27.28 -6.73
N GLU A 64 -44.32 28.23 -6.04
CA GLU A 64 -43.21 27.97 -5.12
C GLU A 64 -43.71 27.75 -3.69
N GLY A 65 -43.03 26.88 -2.94
CA GLY A 65 -43.31 26.59 -1.54
C GLY A 65 -42.07 26.12 -0.78
N GLN A 66 -42.21 25.89 0.53
CA GLN A 66 -41.13 25.37 1.37
C GLN A 66 -41.61 24.18 2.20
N VAL A 67 -40.80 23.13 2.25
CA VAL A 67 -40.99 21.98 3.13
C VAL A 67 -39.84 21.92 4.13
N THR A 68 -40.14 21.80 5.42
CA THR A 68 -39.10 21.73 6.46
C THR A 68 -38.79 20.28 6.78
N VAL A 69 -37.57 19.84 6.47
CA VAL A 69 -37.09 18.49 6.80
C VAL A 69 -36.51 18.51 8.21
N THR A 70 -37.01 17.66 9.10
CA THR A 70 -36.51 17.56 10.47
C THR A 70 -35.11 16.91 10.51
N PRO A 71 -34.24 17.34 11.44
CA PRO A 71 -32.93 16.70 11.60
C PRO A 71 -33.09 15.29 12.18
N PHE A 72 -32.34 14.35 11.63
CA PHE A 72 -32.07 13.06 12.25
C PHE A 72 -30.56 12.84 12.32
N ALA A 73 -30.15 12.01 13.27
CA ALA A 73 -28.76 11.69 13.48
C ALA A 73 -28.57 10.19 13.51
N GLU A 74 -27.52 9.75 12.83
CA GLU A 74 -27.07 8.39 12.82
C GLU A 74 -25.55 8.45 12.66
N VAL A 75 -24.84 7.85 13.61
CA VAL A 75 -23.38 7.92 13.70
C VAL A 75 -22.84 6.51 13.69
N ARG A 76 -21.81 6.30 12.89
CA ARG A 76 -21.03 5.06 12.91
C ARG A 76 -19.58 5.43 13.16
N ALA A 77 -18.90 4.64 13.98
CA ALA A 77 -17.48 4.82 14.19
C ALA A 77 -16.75 3.48 14.16
N GLU A 78 -15.50 3.51 13.70
CA GLU A 78 -14.67 2.32 13.55
C GLU A 78 -13.21 2.64 13.87
N LEU A 79 -12.52 1.69 14.48
CA LEU A 79 -11.08 1.75 14.71
C LEU A 79 -10.35 0.97 13.61
N LEU A 80 -9.45 1.64 12.90
CA LEU A 80 -8.71 1.10 11.76
C LEU A 80 -7.20 1.11 12.04
N PRO A 81 -6.52 -0.05 12.11
CA PRO A 81 -7.08 -1.40 12.22
C PRO A 81 -7.73 -1.65 13.61
N PRO A 82 -8.63 -2.64 13.75
CA PRO A 82 -9.28 -2.96 15.04
C PRO A 82 -8.28 -3.52 16.07
N THR A 83 -7.21 -4.15 15.60
CA THR A 83 -6.06 -4.58 16.40
C THR A 83 -4.82 -3.81 15.96
N ILE A 84 -4.38 -2.88 16.80
CA ILE A 84 -3.16 -2.10 16.59
C ILE A 84 -1.99 -2.92 17.12
N VAL A 85 -0.92 -3.06 16.34
CA VAL A 85 0.25 -3.85 16.73
C VAL A 85 1.47 -2.96 16.90
N GLY A 86 2.25 -3.17 17.96
CA GLY A 86 3.48 -2.38 18.18
C GLY A 86 4.38 -2.89 19.30
N ARG A 87 5.65 -2.51 19.26
CA ARG A 87 6.62 -2.80 20.34
C ARG A 87 6.68 -1.64 21.36
N PHE A 88 6.91 -0.43 20.86
CA PHE A 88 7.01 0.81 21.65
C PHE A 88 5.88 1.80 21.41
N ARG A 89 5.22 1.67 20.25
CA ARG A 89 4.06 2.46 19.86
C ARG A 89 3.29 1.73 18.79
N GLY A 90 1.98 1.93 18.76
CA GLY A 90 1.07 1.54 17.69
C GLY A 90 0.42 2.78 17.10
N ARG A 91 0.06 2.72 15.82
CA ARG A 91 -0.73 3.76 15.17
C ARG A 91 -1.99 3.15 14.59
N GLY A 92 -3.09 3.84 14.76
CA GLY A 92 -4.37 3.57 14.13
C GLY A 92 -5.07 4.87 13.77
N SER A 93 -6.26 4.75 13.22
CA SER A 93 -7.15 5.85 12.90
C SER A 93 -8.55 5.50 13.38
N ILE A 94 -9.26 6.48 13.92
CA ILE A 94 -10.68 6.37 14.23
C ILE A 94 -11.42 7.04 13.07
N ALA A 95 -12.26 6.29 12.38
CA ALA A 95 -13.19 6.80 11.39
C ALA A 95 -14.53 7.08 12.07
N VAL A 96 -15.10 8.25 11.84
CA VAL A 96 -16.45 8.61 12.29
C VAL A 96 -17.26 9.07 11.09
N ASP A 97 -18.35 8.38 10.82
CA ASP A 97 -19.28 8.63 9.72
C ASP A 97 -20.54 9.30 10.24
N ASN A 98 -20.94 10.39 9.59
CA ASN A 98 -22.22 11.04 9.82
C ASN A 98 -23.23 10.56 8.78
N LEU A 99 -24.05 9.57 9.14
CA LEU A 99 -25.15 9.04 8.32
C LEU A 99 -26.45 9.85 8.51
N GLY A 100 -26.44 10.85 9.40
CA GLY A 100 -27.53 11.80 9.58
C GLY A 100 -27.60 12.87 8.49
N ASN A 101 -28.71 13.61 8.46
CA ASN A 101 -28.92 14.72 7.53
C ASN A 101 -28.59 16.11 8.09
N SER A 102 -27.93 16.18 9.25
CA SER A 102 -27.50 17.43 9.89
C SER A 102 -26.00 17.36 10.26
N PRO A 103 -25.28 18.49 10.30
CA PRO A 103 -23.89 18.51 10.73
C PRO A 103 -23.71 17.91 12.13
N LEU A 104 -22.71 17.04 12.27
CA LEU A 104 -22.38 16.33 13.50
C LEU A 104 -21.09 16.88 14.08
N THR A 105 -21.07 17.20 15.37
CA THR A 105 -19.82 17.46 16.11
C THR A 105 -19.62 16.35 17.12
N ALA A 106 -18.48 15.65 17.05
CA ALA A 106 -18.16 14.52 17.90
C ALA A 106 -16.81 14.72 18.61
N ALA A 107 -16.79 14.45 19.90
CA ALA A 107 -15.58 14.37 20.72
C ALA A 107 -15.12 12.90 20.83
N LEU A 108 -13.81 12.70 20.75
CA LEU A 108 -13.19 11.38 20.75
C LEU A 108 -12.37 11.18 22.01
N THR A 109 -12.64 10.11 22.73
CA THR A 109 -11.89 9.73 23.92
C THR A 109 -11.52 8.24 23.86
N VAL A 110 -10.30 7.89 24.23
CA VAL A 110 -9.84 6.49 24.28
C VAL A 110 -9.50 6.12 25.71
N ARG A 111 -9.94 4.95 26.15
CA ARG A 111 -9.65 4.39 27.47
C ARG A 111 -9.16 2.94 27.36
N ASP A 112 -8.32 2.53 28.30
CA ASP A 112 -8.05 1.13 28.59
C ASP A 112 -8.42 0.80 30.04
N ASP A 113 -9.00 -0.38 30.26
CA ASP A 113 -9.46 -0.77 31.60
C ASP A 113 -8.31 -1.03 32.58
N ALA A 114 -7.10 -1.29 32.05
CA ALA A 114 -5.93 -1.64 32.85
C ALA A 114 -4.98 -0.46 33.15
N GLY A 115 -5.19 0.71 32.55
CA GLY A 115 -4.33 1.89 32.71
C GLY A 115 -2.86 1.68 32.32
N ARG A 116 -2.58 0.76 31.39
CA ARG A 116 -1.23 0.40 30.92
C ARG A 116 -0.86 1.06 29.61
N LEU A 117 -1.80 1.76 28.97
CA LEU A 117 -1.59 2.46 27.71
C LEU A 117 -1.66 3.97 27.91
N SER A 118 -1.03 4.69 26.99
CA SER A 118 -1.16 6.13 26.83
C SER A 118 -1.57 6.43 25.40
N PHE A 119 -2.46 7.40 25.25
CA PHE A 119 -3.13 7.70 24.00
C PHE A 119 -2.85 9.13 23.57
N ASP A 120 -2.76 9.33 22.27
CA ASP A 120 -2.53 10.61 21.64
C ASP A 120 -3.44 10.67 20.41
N LEU A 121 -4.42 11.59 20.47
CA LEU A 121 -5.50 11.74 19.51
C LEU A 121 -5.36 13.08 18.78
N ASP A 122 -5.36 13.03 17.45
CA ASP A 122 -5.24 14.22 16.62
C ASP A 122 -6.14 14.13 15.37
N PRO A 123 -7.21 14.95 15.27
CA PRO A 123 -7.75 15.86 16.30
C PRO A 123 -8.60 15.12 17.35
N GLY A 124 -8.73 15.68 18.56
CA GLY A 124 -9.58 15.13 19.63
C GLY A 124 -11.09 15.39 19.47
N SER A 125 -11.48 16.29 18.56
CA SER A 125 -12.86 16.57 18.20
C SER A 125 -12.98 16.83 16.70
N VAL A 126 -14.06 16.36 16.09
CA VAL A 126 -14.30 16.47 14.65
C VAL A 126 -15.69 17.02 14.36
N GLN A 127 -15.79 17.89 13.36
CA GLN A 127 -17.06 18.35 12.79
C GLN A 127 -17.23 17.71 11.41
N ILE A 128 -18.39 17.10 11.19
CA ILE A 128 -18.65 16.19 10.07
C ILE A 128 -19.95 16.62 9.40
N ALA A 129 -19.86 17.00 8.12
CA ALA A 129 -21.05 17.32 7.32
C ALA A 129 -21.93 16.06 7.10
N PRO A 130 -23.22 16.21 6.79
CA PRO A 130 -24.09 15.10 6.42
C PRO A 130 -23.48 14.23 5.33
N GLY A 131 -23.54 12.90 5.50
CA GLY A 131 -23.03 11.93 4.54
C GLY A 131 -21.51 11.92 4.37
N ARG A 132 -20.75 12.54 5.28
CA ARG A 132 -19.29 12.57 5.25
C ARG A 132 -18.69 11.80 6.43
N ALA A 133 -17.39 11.53 6.29
CA ALA A 133 -16.57 10.89 7.30
C ALA A 133 -15.44 11.83 7.75
N ALA A 134 -15.07 11.76 9.02
CA ALA A 134 -13.84 12.34 9.53
C ALA A 134 -12.93 11.27 10.14
N PHE A 135 -11.63 11.51 10.04
CA PHE A 135 -10.60 10.61 10.57
C PHE A 135 -9.78 11.34 11.64
N ALA A 136 -9.59 10.68 12.77
CA ALA A 136 -8.67 11.12 13.81
C ALA A 136 -7.55 10.10 14.00
N ARG A 137 -6.30 10.55 13.99
CA ARG A 137 -5.15 9.68 14.20
C ARG A 137 -5.07 9.31 15.67
N LEU A 138 -4.87 8.01 15.94
CA LEU A 138 -4.65 7.47 17.26
C LEU A 138 -3.24 6.90 17.35
N THR A 139 -2.41 7.44 18.24
CA THR A 139 -1.14 6.82 18.62
C THR A 139 -1.27 6.21 20.01
N VAL A 140 -1.02 4.91 20.10
CA VAL A 140 -1.06 4.14 21.36
C VAL A 140 0.38 3.86 21.79
N ARG A 141 0.73 4.14 23.04
CA ARG A 141 2.06 3.84 23.60
C ARG A 141 1.90 3.03 24.90
N PRO A 142 2.49 1.83 25.01
CA PRO A 142 2.50 1.09 26.27
C PRO A 142 3.37 1.82 27.30
N GLN A 143 2.91 1.90 28.54
CA GLN A 143 3.66 2.54 29.63
C GLN A 143 4.88 1.72 30.07
N ARG A 144 4.84 0.39 29.89
CA ARG A 144 5.96 -0.51 30.20
C ARG A 144 6.41 -1.23 28.94
N VAL A 145 7.72 -1.23 28.69
CA VAL A 145 8.32 -1.95 27.55
C VAL A 145 8.39 -3.44 27.85
N GLN A 146 7.89 -4.26 26.95
CA GLN A 146 8.03 -5.72 27.03
C GLN A 146 9.30 -6.18 26.31
N TRP A 147 10.32 -6.54 27.08
CA TRP A 147 11.61 -6.95 26.52
C TRP A 147 11.60 -8.38 25.97
N THR A 148 10.91 -9.30 26.64
CA THR A 148 10.83 -10.72 26.28
C THR A 148 9.43 -11.27 26.52
N GLY A 149 9.11 -12.41 25.92
CA GLY A 149 7.82 -13.09 26.14
C GLY A 149 7.06 -13.36 24.84
N SER A 150 5.79 -13.72 24.99
CA SER A 150 4.81 -13.74 23.90
C SER A 150 4.17 -12.35 23.75
N ALA A 151 3.56 -12.10 22.60
CA ALA A 151 2.79 -10.89 22.38
C ALA A 151 1.63 -10.82 23.40
N GLN A 152 1.39 -9.63 23.95
CA GLN A 152 0.37 -9.40 24.97
C GLN A 152 -0.71 -8.44 24.45
N PRO A 153 -1.97 -8.90 24.32
CA PRO A 153 -3.07 -8.03 23.93
C PRO A 153 -3.52 -7.15 25.11
N HIS A 154 -3.71 -5.87 24.85
CA HIS A 154 -4.32 -4.90 25.76
C HIS A 154 -5.61 -4.37 25.14
N PRO A 155 -6.79 -4.71 25.68
CA PRO A 155 -8.06 -4.19 25.18
C PRO A 155 -8.16 -2.68 25.42
N LEU A 156 -8.78 -1.98 24.49
CA LEU A 156 -9.06 -0.54 24.58
C LEU A 156 -10.45 -0.25 24.01
N THR A 157 -11.06 0.83 24.47
CA THR A 157 -12.36 1.29 24.01
C THR A 157 -12.25 2.73 23.55
N VAL A 158 -12.65 2.98 22.31
CA VAL A 158 -12.82 4.34 21.79
C VAL A 158 -14.27 4.74 22.05
N SER A 159 -14.47 5.91 22.62
CA SER A 159 -15.79 6.49 22.89
C SER A 159 -15.95 7.72 22.01
N VAL A 160 -17.01 7.70 21.20
CA VAL A 160 -17.38 8.79 20.30
C VAL A 160 -18.63 9.44 20.88
N ARG A 161 -18.47 10.64 21.43
CA ARG A 161 -19.57 11.37 22.06
C ARG A 161 -20.02 12.50 21.16
N ARG A 162 -21.31 12.51 20.82
CA ARG A 162 -21.92 13.61 20.07
C ARG A 162 -22.17 14.82 20.96
N SER A 163 -21.92 16.01 20.44
CA SER A 163 -22.28 17.26 21.13
C SER A 163 -23.79 17.36 21.32
N GLY A 164 -24.24 17.55 22.56
CA GLY A 164 -25.66 17.62 22.92
C GLY A 164 -26.33 16.27 23.21
N ASP A 165 -25.56 15.17 23.17
CA ASP A 165 -26.00 13.83 23.56
C ASP A 165 -25.12 13.30 24.71
N GLU A 166 -25.76 12.65 25.68
CA GLU A 166 -25.05 11.99 26.79
C GLU A 166 -24.61 10.58 26.42
N SER A 167 -25.20 9.98 25.38
CA SER A 167 -24.83 8.65 24.91
C SER A 167 -23.51 8.68 24.14
N ALA A 168 -22.56 7.88 24.59
CA ALA A 168 -21.29 7.66 23.89
C ALA A 168 -21.41 6.39 23.04
N TYR A 169 -21.00 6.48 21.78
CA TYR A 169 -20.87 5.32 20.92
C TYR A 169 -19.51 4.65 21.18
N GLU A 170 -19.52 3.45 21.74
CA GLU A 170 -18.32 2.73 22.11
C GLU A 170 -17.86 1.78 20.98
N VAL A 171 -16.60 1.92 20.58
CA VAL A 171 -15.94 1.08 19.58
C VAL A 171 -14.84 0.29 20.29
N PRO A 172 -14.98 -1.05 20.38
CA PRO A 172 -13.95 -1.89 20.98
C PRO A 172 -12.75 -2.02 20.04
N GLY A 173 -11.56 -2.09 20.64
CA GLY A 173 -10.30 -2.32 19.93
C GLY A 173 -9.28 -3.04 20.81
N SER A 174 -8.13 -3.37 20.24
CA SER A 174 -7.03 -3.95 21.01
C SER A 174 -5.67 -3.45 20.54
N PHE A 175 -4.72 -3.35 21.47
CA PHE A 175 -3.31 -3.10 21.19
C PHE A 175 -2.49 -4.35 21.51
N ASP A 176 -1.94 -5.01 20.49
CA ASP A 176 -1.05 -6.15 20.66
C ASP A 176 0.40 -5.68 20.84
N GLN A 177 0.87 -5.78 22.09
CA GLN A 177 2.23 -5.42 22.46
C GLN A 177 3.18 -6.57 22.12
N ARG A 178 4.07 -6.34 21.16
CA ARG A 178 5.11 -7.32 20.78
C ARG A 178 6.39 -7.14 21.61
N PRO A 179 7.08 -8.24 21.95
CA PRO A 179 8.37 -8.17 22.62
C PRO A 179 9.44 -7.54 21.72
N VAL A 180 10.40 -6.85 22.34
CA VAL A 180 11.52 -6.21 21.63
C VAL A 180 12.53 -7.24 21.14
N LEU A 181 12.90 -8.20 22.00
CA LEU A 181 13.92 -9.21 21.70
C LEU A 181 13.31 -10.62 21.72
N PRO A 182 13.53 -11.43 20.68
CA PRO A 182 13.19 -12.85 20.72
C PRO A 182 14.08 -13.58 21.74
N ARG A 183 13.52 -14.57 22.45
CA ARG A 183 14.20 -15.23 23.58
C ARG A 183 15.55 -15.86 23.22
N TRP A 184 15.73 -16.30 21.97
CA TRP A 184 16.97 -16.93 21.51
C TRP A 184 18.17 -15.98 21.51
N LEU A 185 17.95 -14.66 21.34
CA LEU A 185 19.03 -13.68 21.38
C LEU A 185 19.63 -13.55 22.77
N LEU A 186 18.83 -13.73 23.83
CA LEU A 186 19.35 -13.77 25.19
C LEU A 186 20.18 -15.03 25.45
N THR A 187 19.73 -16.19 24.95
CA THR A 187 20.49 -17.44 25.10
C THR A 187 21.78 -17.41 24.28
N ALA A 188 21.74 -16.89 23.05
CA ALA A 188 22.95 -16.71 22.24
C ALA A 188 23.89 -15.70 22.87
N GLY A 189 23.37 -14.57 23.35
CA GLY A 189 24.13 -13.55 24.08
C GLY A 189 24.79 -14.10 25.34
N SER A 190 24.10 -14.92 26.14
CA SER A 190 24.69 -15.55 27.33
C SER A 190 25.81 -16.53 26.98
N VAL A 191 25.67 -17.28 25.88
CA VAL A 191 26.72 -18.20 25.41
C VAL A 191 27.94 -17.42 24.93
N VAL A 192 27.75 -16.36 24.14
CA VAL A 192 28.84 -15.49 23.68
C VAL A 192 29.54 -14.82 24.87
N ALA A 193 28.79 -14.33 25.86
CA ALA A 193 29.36 -13.76 27.07
C ALA A 193 30.18 -14.81 27.85
N ALA A 194 29.68 -16.03 28.00
CA ALA A 194 30.42 -17.12 28.64
C ALA A 194 31.71 -17.48 27.89
N LEU A 195 31.66 -17.54 26.55
CA LEU A 195 32.84 -17.78 25.71
C LEU A 195 33.85 -16.64 25.81
N ALA A 196 33.39 -15.38 25.87
CA ALA A 196 34.27 -14.23 26.06
C ALA A 196 34.96 -14.26 27.43
N VAL A 197 34.23 -14.59 28.50
CA VAL A 197 34.82 -14.78 29.84
C VAL A 197 35.83 -15.93 29.82
N ALA A 198 35.51 -17.07 29.21
CA ALA A 198 36.43 -18.19 29.08
C ALA A 198 37.69 -17.83 28.27
N PHE A 199 37.54 -17.06 27.19
CA PHE A 199 38.65 -16.56 26.39
C PHE A 199 39.57 -15.64 27.20
N VAL A 200 39.00 -14.69 27.96
CA VAL A 200 39.76 -13.80 28.85
C VAL A 200 40.52 -14.60 29.91
N VAL A 201 39.86 -15.56 30.57
CA VAL A 201 40.52 -16.43 31.57
C VAL A 201 41.66 -17.23 30.95
N CYS A 202 41.45 -17.79 29.75
CA CYS A 202 42.47 -18.56 29.03
C CYS A 202 43.65 -17.67 28.62
N TRP A 203 43.38 -16.45 28.13
CA TRP A 203 44.39 -15.46 27.75
C TRP A 203 45.28 -15.06 28.94
N PHE A 204 44.69 -14.79 30.10
CA PHE A 204 45.46 -14.41 31.29
C PHE A 204 46.15 -15.60 31.97
N SER A 205 45.61 -16.83 31.87
CA SER A 205 46.27 -18.03 32.42
C SER A 205 47.41 -18.55 31.54
N PHE A 206 47.32 -18.36 30.22
CA PHE A 206 48.35 -18.75 29.26
C PHE A 206 49.13 -17.52 28.75
N SER A 207 49.92 -16.88 29.62
CA SER A 207 50.97 -15.98 29.14
C SER A 207 52.12 -16.80 28.55
N PRO A 208 52.39 -16.75 27.23
CA PRO A 208 53.52 -17.49 26.65
C PRO A 208 54.83 -16.82 27.06
N LYS A 209 55.70 -17.58 27.77
CA LYS A 209 57.11 -17.20 27.94
C LYS A 209 57.80 -17.35 26.59
N ILE A 210 57.81 -16.29 25.78
CA ILE A 210 58.65 -16.22 24.59
C ILE A 210 60.08 -15.98 25.09
N SER A 211 60.81 -17.07 25.35
CA SER A 211 62.26 -17.02 25.52
C SER A 211 62.88 -16.69 24.17
N GLY A 212 63.30 -15.44 23.99
CA GLY A 212 64.07 -15.01 22.83
C GLY A 212 65.40 -15.77 22.77
N GLY A 213 65.52 -16.72 21.85
CA GLY A 213 66.79 -17.35 21.50
C GLY A 213 67.63 -16.42 20.64
N ALA A 214 68.23 -15.39 21.24
CA ALA A 214 69.32 -14.65 20.60
C ALA A 214 70.57 -15.53 20.63
N ARG A 215 70.88 -16.23 19.52
CA ARG A 215 72.19 -16.84 19.31
C ARG A 215 73.10 -15.83 18.65
N GLU A 216 74.00 -15.30 19.46
CA GLU A 216 75.14 -14.48 19.10
C GLU A 216 76.14 -15.32 18.31
N ASN A 217 76.34 -15.00 17.02
CA ASN A 217 77.38 -15.60 16.21
C ASN A 217 78.71 -14.88 16.50
N GLN A 218 79.46 -15.38 17.49
CA GLN A 218 80.85 -15.00 17.69
C GLN A 218 81.77 -15.76 16.72
N ALA A 219 82.67 -14.99 16.12
CA ALA A 219 83.64 -15.39 15.11
C ALA A 219 84.73 -16.33 15.65
N ALA A 220 85.20 -17.23 14.77
CA ALA A 220 86.52 -17.86 14.87
C ALA A 220 87.35 -17.46 13.65
N ALA A 221 88.48 -16.81 13.89
CA ALA A 221 89.50 -16.44 12.90
C ALA A 221 90.34 -17.67 12.50
N THR A 222 90.85 -17.78 11.26
CA THR A 222 92.20 -17.37 10.78
C THR A 222 92.45 -17.96 9.35
N PRO A 223 93.55 -17.71 8.60
CA PRO A 223 93.73 -16.60 7.63
C PRO A 223 94.31 -17.04 6.25
N ASN A 224 94.74 -16.07 5.42
CA ASN A 224 95.52 -16.11 4.14
C ASN A 224 94.70 -16.18 2.82
N SER A 225 94.92 -15.36 1.78
CA SER A 225 96.05 -14.52 1.36
C SER A 225 95.60 -13.23 0.63
N ALA A 226 96.42 -12.18 0.69
CA ALA A 226 96.33 -10.92 -0.08
C ALA A 226 96.89 -11.09 -1.53
N PRO A 227 97.10 -10.05 -2.40
CA PRO A 227 96.74 -8.61 -2.35
C PRO A 227 96.30 -7.94 -3.71
N GLN A 228 96.02 -6.62 -3.64
CA GLN A 228 96.35 -5.53 -4.59
C GLN A 228 95.42 -5.04 -5.74
N GLY A 229 95.33 -3.70 -5.85
CA GLY A 229 94.92 -2.87 -7.00
C GLY A 229 93.50 -2.29 -6.89
N GLY A 230 93.25 -0.98 -6.73
CA GLY A 230 93.38 0.08 -7.76
C GLY A 230 92.29 -0.11 -8.83
N GLU A 231 91.39 0.79 -9.22
CA GLU A 231 91.29 2.25 -9.23
C GLU A 231 89.82 2.63 -9.57
N LYS A 232 89.50 3.93 -9.61
CA LYS A 232 88.16 4.54 -9.79
C LYS A 232 87.72 4.66 -11.27
N GLU A 233 86.44 5.07 -11.46
CA GLU A 233 85.67 5.51 -12.67
C GLU A 233 84.62 4.47 -13.13
N LYS A 234 83.38 4.80 -13.52
CA LYS A 234 82.69 6.07 -13.83
C LYS A 234 81.16 5.86 -13.84
N LEU A 235 80.44 6.98 -13.82
CA LEU A 235 79.04 7.35 -14.17
C LEU A 235 78.25 6.37 -15.10
N ASP A 236 76.92 6.29 -15.04
CA ASP A 236 76.00 7.29 -15.64
C ASP A 236 74.66 7.52 -14.91
N ASP A 237 74.16 8.74 -15.13
CA ASP A 237 73.05 9.48 -14.53
C ASP A 237 71.79 9.45 -15.42
N ALA A 238 70.58 9.48 -14.84
CA ALA A 238 69.55 10.55 -14.97
C ALA A 238 68.30 10.08 -15.79
N PRO A 239 67.10 10.73 -15.72
CA PRO A 239 66.81 12.10 -15.25
C PRO A 239 65.51 12.34 -14.39
N PRO A 240 65.28 13.60 -13.93
CA PRO A 240 64.35 14.06 -12.86
C PRO A 240 63.25 15.01 -13.44
N PRO A 241 62.74 16.14 -12.83
CA PRO A 241 62.56 16.69 -11.45
C PRO A 241 61.05 17.15 -11.23
N PRO A 242 60.58 18.14 -10.39
CA PRO A 242 61.23 19.13 -9.50
C PRO A 242 60.59 19.41 -8.10
N LYS A 243 61.25 20.32 -7.35
CA LYS A 243 61.01 20.80 -5.98
C LYS A 243 60.29 22.15 -5.94
N ASP A 244 59.66 22.46 -4.80
CA ASP A 244 59.15 23.77 -4.37
C ASP A 244 60.24 24.85 -4.15
N LYS A 245 59.89 26.12 -4.42
CA LYS A 245 59.83 27.25 -3.45
C LYS A 245 59.75 28.64 -4.12
N GLY A 246 58.81 29.46 -3.64
CA GLY A 246 59.01 30.88 -3.22
C GLY A 246 59.20 32.02 -4.23
N GLY A 247 58.25 32.96 -4.25
CA GLY A 247 58.49 34.38 -3.92
C GLY A 247 58.74 35.44 -5.02
N ASP A 248 57.72 36.30 -5.19
CA ASP A 248 57.73 37.80 -5.32
C ASP A 248 57.98 38.56 -6.65
N GLY A 249 57.15 39.61 -6.85
CA GLY A 249 57.38 40.82 -7.69
C GLY A 249 56.72 40.87 -9.08
N GLY A 250 55.52 41.46 -9.28
CA GLY A 250 55.27 42.85 -9.80
C GLY A 250 54.99 42.82 -11.32
N GLU A 251 54.04 43.51 -11.99
CA GLU A 251 53.29 44.76 -11.78
C GLU A 251 52.15 44.87 -12.85
N GLY A 252 51.03 45.56 -12.53
CA GLY A 252 50.09 46.26 -13.44
C GLY A 252 48.99 45.44 -14.18
N GLY A 253 47.68 45.75 -14.14
CA GLY A 253 46.89 46.80 -13.50
C GLY A 253 45.41 46.74 -13.94
N VAL A 254 44.53 47.31 -13.10
CA VAL A 254 43.13 47.82 -13.29
C VAL A 254 42.02 46.85 -13.78
N ASP A 255 40.80 46.78 -13.22
CA ASP A 255 39.92 47.79 -12.59
C ASP A 255 39.07 47.25 -11.40
N GLU A 256 38.69 48.21 -10.54
CA GLU A 256 37.69 48.26 -9.46
C GLU A 256 36.29 47.70 -9.84
N VAL A 257 35.38 47.32 -8.93
CA VAL A 257 34.74 48.16 -7.88
C VAL A 257 34.25 47.30 -6.69
N SER A 258 34.39 47.90 -5.49
CA SER A 258 33.98 47.50 -4.14
C SER A 258 32.48 47.42 -3.82
N ASP A 259 32.20 46.72 -2.71
CA ASP A 259 31.42 47.11 -1.50
C ASP A 259 30.52 45.95 -1.06
N GLY A 260 30.38 45.55 0.19
CA GLY A 260 30.84 46.00 1.51
C GLY A 260 30.07 45.12 2.52
N SER A 261 30.75 44.41 3.41
CA SER A 261 30.93 44.75 4.84
C SER A 261 29.82 44.29 5.80
N GLY A 262 30.26 43.79 6.97
CA GLY A 262 29.48 43.51 8.18
C GLY A 262 29.16 42.03 8.37
N GLY A 263 29.83 41.23 9.22
CA GLY A 263 30.38 41.53 10.53
C GLY A 263 29.44 40.97 11.61
N GLY A 264 29.86 39.96 12.38
CA GLY A 264 29.04 39.41 13.47
C GLY A 264 29.49 38.05 14.00
N SER A 265 30.55 38.09 14.81
CA SER A 265 31.15 36.99 15.58
C SER A 265 30.32 36.52 16.80
N GLY A 266 30.51 35.26 17.19
CA GLY A 266 30.19 34.69 18.52
C GLY A 266 29.92 33.18 18.41
N SER A 267 30.94 32.31 18.46
CA SER A 267 31.44 31.62 19.68
C SER A 267 30.30 30.98 20.49
N SER A 268 30.27 29.69 20.83
CA SER A 268 31.35 28.78 21.21
C SER A 268 30.85 27.33 21.31
N SER A 269 31.81 26.39 21.19
CA SER A 269 31.91 25.08 21.87
C SER A 269 30.73 24.11 21.73
N GLY A 270 30.84 22.88 21.23
CA GLY A 270 31.92 21.87 21.19
C GLY A 270 31.15 20.53 21.10
N GLY A 271 31.61 19.41 20.58
CA GLY A 271 32.92 18.89 20.21
C GLY A 271 32.78 17.37 20.32
N GLY A 272 33.27 16.63 19.32
CA GLY A 272 33.33 15.14 19.29
C GLY A 272 32.09 14.52 18.63
N GLY A 273 32.15 13.97 17.40
CA GLY A 273 33.11 12.99 16.90
C GLY A 273 32.63 11.60 17.31
N GLY A 274 32.45 10.59 16.48
CA GLY A 274 32.63 10.34 15.06
C GLY A 274 32.26 8.86 14.84
N GLY A 275 32.12 8.41 13.60
CA GLY A 275 32.05 6.97 13.29
C GLY A 275 30.92 6.61 12.34
N GLY A 276 31.29 6.47 11.06
CA GLY A 276 30.40 6.16 9.95
C GLY A 276 29.86 4.73 9.91
N GLY A 277 28.97 4.53 8.96
CA GLY A 277 28.45 3.24 8.54
C GLY A 277 27.40 3.46 7.47
N GLY A 278 27.83 3.45 6.21
CA GLY A 278 27.02 3.80 5.05
C GLY A 278 25.75 2.96 4.89
N GLY A 279 24.73 3.63 4.35
CA GLY A 279 23.52 3.02 3.81
C GLY A 279 23.07 3.92 2.68
N SER A 280 23.46 3.53 1.48
CA SER A 280 23.29 4.17 0.18
C SER A 280 21.89 4.75 -0.06
N ASP A 281 21.90 6.00 -0.55
CA ASP A 281 20.84 6.64 -1.31
C ASP A 281 20.41 5.79 -2.50
N GLU A 282 19.09 5.70 -2.71
CA GLU A 282 18.49 5.96 -4.01
C GLU A 282 17.09 6.54 -3.80
N GLY A 283 16.96 7.83 -4.15
CA GLY A 283 15.70 8.55 -4.29
C GLY A 283 14.89 8.06 -5.50
N GLY A 284 13.70 8.56 -5.76
CA GLY A 284 13.11 9.77 -5.21
C GLY A 284 11.60 9.80 -5.39
N GLY A 285 11.00 10.74 -4.67
CA GLY A 285 9.60 11.09 -4.86
C GLY A 285 9.39 11.91 -6.13
N SER A 286 8.17 11.84 -6.64
CA SER A 286 7.53 12.99 -7.25
C SER A 286 6.16 13.15 -6.62
N GLY A 287 5.91 14.36 -6.13
CA GLY A 287 4.69 14.73 -5.42
C GLY A 287 3.50 14.81 -6.36
N ALA A 288 2.39 14.22 -5.94
CA ALA A 288 1.07 14.51 -6.48
C ALA A 288 0.13 14.86 -5.31
N LYS A 289 -0.49 16.02 -5.45
CA LYS A 289 -1.46 16.66 -4.56
C LYS A 289 -2.62 15.68 -4.28
N LYS A 290 -2.76 15.21 -3.04
CA LYS A 290 -3.82 14.27 -2.63
C LYS A 290 -5.19 14.96 -2.60
N THR A 291 -6.01 14.71 -3.62
CA THR A 291 -7.47 14.84 -3.52
C THR A 291 -8.02 13.66 -2.72
N LYS A 292 -8.61 13.96 -1.55
CA LYS A 292 -9.29 12.99 -0.66
C LYS A 292 -10.55 12.43 -1.34
N ARG A 293 -10.64 11.10 -1.47
CA ARG A 293 -11.91 10.36 -1.52
C ARG A 293 -11.98 9.44 -0.30
N GLY A 294 -13.14 9.44 0.36
CA GLY A 294 -13.38 8.76 1.64
C GLY A 294 -13.63 7.27 1.44
N GLY A 295 -12.97 6.45 2.25
CA GLY A 295 -13.20 5.03 2.32
C GLY A 295 -14.44 4.73 3.15
N GLY A 296 -15.53 4.39 2.48
CA GLY A 296 -16.50 3.43 3.03
C GLY A 296 -15.90 2.03 2.90
N GLY A 297 -16.14 1.16 3.88
CA GLY A 297 -15.71 -0.24 3.79
C GLY A 297 -16.04 -0.81 2.42
N ALA A 298 -15.02 -1.27 1.70
CA ALA A 298 -15.20 -1.64 0.30
C ALA A 298 -16.21 -2.78 0.21
N LYS A 299 -17.37 -2.45 -0.37
CA LYS A 299 -18.32 -3.44 -0.85
C LYS A 299 -17.53 -4.37 -1.77
N VAL A 300 -17.67 -5.69 -1.59
CA VAL A 300 -17.21 -6.66 -2.60
C VAL A 300 -17.70 -6.13 -3.93
N GLY A 301 -16.77 -5.69 -4.76
CA GLY A 301 -17.14 -5.15 -6.03
C GLY A 301 -17.60 -6.33 -6.89
N PRO A 302 -18.59 -6.18 -7.75
CA PRO A 302 -18.78 -7.14 -8.81
C PRO A 302 -17.51 -7.26 -9.68
N ALA A 303 -17.27 -8.44 -10.24
CA ALA A 303 -16.22 -8.65 -11.24
C ALA A 303 -16.43 -7.71 -12.44
N TRP A 304 -15.37 -7.39 -13.18
CA TRP A 304 -15.53 -6.59 -14.38
C TRP A 304 -16.30 -7.40 -15.42
N GLY A 305 -17.37 -6.83 -15.95
CA GLY A 305 -18.17 -7.39 -17.04
C GLY A 305 -18.53 -6.32 -18.07
N ARG A 306 -19.46 -6.64 -18.98
CA ARG A 306 -19.97 -5.63 -19.94
C ARG A 306 -20.65 -4.48 -19.19
N GLY A 307 -20.52 -3.27 -19.74
CA GLY A 307 -21.15 -2.05 -19.20
C GLY A 307 -20.37 -1.37 -18.06
N TYR A 308 -19.19 -1.88 -17.70
CA TYR A 308 -18.29 -1.22 -16.74
C TYR A 308 -17.52 -0.08 -17.38
N GLU A 309 -17.16 0.92 -16.57
CA GLU A 309 -16.22 1.96 -16.97
C GLU A 309 -14.84 1.36 -17.29
N LYS A 310 -14.07 2.08 -18.12
CA LYS A 310 -12.73 1.67 -18.50
C LYS A 310 -11.82 1.50 -17.27
N ASP A 311 -11.07 0.40 -17.22
CA ASP A 311 -10.10 0.14 -16.16
C ASP A 311 -8.82 -0.48 -16.73
N VAL A 312 -7.67 -0.04 -16.24
CA VAL A 312 -6.37 -0.54 -16.69
C VAL A 312 -6.15 -2.02 -16.33
N VAL A 313 -6.85 -2.53 -15.31
CA VAL A 313 -6.87 -3.97 -15.00
C VAL A 313 -7.46 -4.79 -16.15
N VAL A 314 -8.52 -4.27 -16.78
CA VAL A 314 -9.14 -4.89 -17.96
C VAL A 314 -8.19 -4.80 -19.15
N GLU A 315 -7.54 -3.65 -19.35
CA GLU A 315 -6.58 -3.48 -20.44
C GLU A 315 -5.40 -4.44 -20.32
N TYR A 316 -4.86 -4.64 -19.11
CA TYR A 316 -3.85 -5.66 -18.86
C TYR A 316 -4.33 -7.05 -19.30
N ALA A 317 -5.55 -7.44 -18.93
CA ALA A 317 -6.11 -8.74 -19.32
C ALA A 317 -6.26 -8.86 -20.84
N GLN A 318 -6.74 -7.81 -21.51
CA GLN A 318 -6.83 -7.76 -22.98
C GLN A 318 -5.46 -7.95 -23.64
N ARG A 319 -4.44 -7.19 -23.22
CA ARG A 319 -3.06 -7.32 -23.72
C ARG A 319 -2.49 -8.71 -23.46
N ARG A 320 -2.83 -9.31 -22.31
CA ARG A 320 -2.41 -10.67 -21.97
C ARG A 320 -3.03 -11.72 -22.89
N LEU A 321 -4.33 -11.61 -23.16
CA LEU A 321 -5.08 -12.49 -24.06
C LEU A 321 -4.61 -12.33 -25.52
N GLU A 322 -4.37 -11.10 -25.96
CA GLU A 322 -3.76 -10.79 -27.27
C GLU A 322 -2.38 -11.45 -27.39
N ALA A 323 -1.61 -11.48 -26.30
CA ALA A 323 -0.27 -12.05 -26.24
C ALA A 323 -0.21 -13.60 -26.15
N LEU A 324 -1.35 -14.31 -26.12
CA LEU A 324 -1.39 -15.79 -26.11
C LEU A 324 -0.84 -16.43 -27.39
N GLY A 325 -0.68 -15.63 -28.46
CA GLY A 325 -0.08 -16.03 -29.73
C GLY A 325 -1.08 -16.59 -30.73
N SER A 326 -0.76 -16.47 -32.02
CA SER A 326 -1.66 -16.75 -33.16
C SER A 326 -2.17 -18.19 -33.27
N LYS A 327 -1.54 -19.14 -32.58
CA LYS A 327 -1.97 -20.54 -32.54
C LYS A 327 -2.95 -20.85 -31.41
N ASN A 328 -3.10 -19.92 -30.45
CA ASN A 328 -4.03 -20.10 -29.34
C ASN A 328 -5.43 -19.67 -29.77
N LYS A 329 -6.38 -20.61 -29.72
CA LYS A 329 -7.78 -20.36 -30.13
C LYS A 329 -8.50 -19.32 -29.28
N CYS A 330 -7.99 -19.05 -28.08
CA CYS A 330 -8.56 -18.07 -27.17
C CYS A 330 -7.88 -16.70 -27.25
N GLN A 331 -6.95 -16.50 -28.20
CA GLN A 331 -6.30 -15.22 -28.40
C GLN A 331 -7.35 -14.13 -28.67
N LEU A 332 -7.23 -12.99 -27.99
CA LEU A 332 -8.02 -11.81 -28.31
C LEU A 332 -7.58 -11.27 -29.67
N THR A 333 -8.53 -11.15 -30.60
CA THR A 333 -8.30 -10.70 -31.98
C THR A 333 -9.40 -9.71 -32.40
N GLY A 334 -9.15 -8.98 -33.48
CA GLY A 334 -10.05 -7.93 -33.99
C GLY A 334 -9.89 -6.60 -33.26
N ASP A 335 -10.78 -5.67 -33.56
CA ASP A 335 -10.84 -4.38 -32.87
C ASP A 335 -11.46 -4.57 -31.48
N TRP A 336 -10.78 -4.10 -30.44
CA TRP A 336 -11.26 -4.11 -29.07
C TRP A 336 -10.97 -2.76 -28.40
N SER A 337 -11.81 -2.39 -27.44
CA SER A 337 -11.73 -1.11 -26.72
C SER A 337 -10.84 -1.24 -25.49
N PRO A 338 -9.71 -0.52 -25.40
CA PRO A 338 -8.79 -0.64 -24.26
C PRO A 338 -9.46 -0.32 -22.93
N GLY A 339 -9.34 -1.27 -22.00
CA GLY A 339 -9.88 -1.16 -20.65
C GLY A 339 -11.37 -1.45 -20.52
N VAL A 340 -12.07 -1.82 -21.59
CA VAL A 340 -13.52 -2.10 -21.58
C VAL A 340 -13.78 -3.53 -22.05
N ILE A 341 -14.57 -4.28 -21.28
CA ILE A 341 -15.02 -5.63 -21.71
C ILE A 341 -16.11 -5.47 -22.77
N ASP A 342 -15.69 -5.46 -24.03
CA ASP A 342 -16.55 -5.56 -25.21
C ASP A 342 -16.83 -7.02 -25.59
N ALA A 343 -17.57 -7.23 -26.68
CA ALA A 343 -17.96 -8.56 -27.13
C ALA A 343 -16.76 -9.46 -27.51
N ASN A 344 -15.70 -8.90 -28.09
CA ASN A 344 -14.50 -9.65 -28.47
C ASN A 344 -13.70 -10.05 -27.22
N THR A 345 -13.57 -9.12 -26.28
CA THR A 345 -12.90 -9.33 -24.99
C THR A 345 -13.61 -10.40 -24.17
N GLU A 346 -14.94 -10.30 -24.03
CA GLU A 346 -15.74 -11.28 -23.30
C GLU A 346 -15.65 -12.68 -23.95
N ALA A 347 -15.76 -12.78 -25.28
CA ALA A 347 -15.64 -14.06 -25.98
C ALA A 347 -14.25 -14.72 -25.77
N SER A 348 -13.18 -13.91 -25.80
CA SER A 348 -11.82 -14.38 -25.50
C SER A 348 -11.66 -14.83 -24.04
N LEU A 349 -12.24 -14.09 -23.09
CA LEU A 349 -12.29 -14.48 -21.67
C LEU A 349 -13.01 -15.81 -21.47
N ILE A 350 -14.21 -15.98 -22.04
CA ILE A 350 -14.98 -17.24 -21.97
C ILE A 350 -14.14 -18.40 -22.52
N CYS A 351 -13.50 -18.22 -23.68
CA CYS A 351 -12.64 -19.25 -24.26
C CYS A 351 -11.50 -19.60 -23.30
N TYR A 352 -10.80 -18.58 -22.78
CA TYR A 352 -9.67 -18.76 -21.86
C TYR A 352 -10.09 -19.51 -20.59
N GLN A 353 -11.15 -19.08 -19.92
CA GLN A 353 -11.63 -19.69 -18.67
C GLN A 353 -12.00 -21.16 -18.90
N ARG A 354 -12.77 -21.46 -19.96
CA ARG A 354 -13.11 -22.85 -20.33
C ARG A 354 -11.87 -23.69 -20.66
N ALA A 355 -10.86 -23.11 -21.29
CA ALA A 355 -9.63 -23.81 -21.62
C ALA A 355 -8.83 -24.17 -20.35
N VAL A 356 -8.76 -23.28 -19.36
CA VAL A 356 -8.11 -23.56 -18.07
C VAL A 356 -8.83 -24.68 -17.32
N ILE A 357 -10.16 -24.62 -17.21
CA ILE A 357 -10.96 -25.67 -16.57
C ILE A 357 -10.73 -27.02 -17.26
N ARG A 358 -10.87 -27.06 -18.60
CA ARG A 358 -10.69 -28.29 -19.37
C ARG A 358 -9.29 -28.87 -19.20
N ASP A 359 -8.25 -28.04 -19.23
CA ASP A 359 -6.87 -28.48 -19.01
C ASP A 359 -6.73 -29.13 -17.62
N GLY A 360 -7.25 -28.48 -16.57
CA GLY A 360 -7.18 -29.01 -15.20
C GLY A 360 -7.95 -30.32 -15.04
N GLU A 361 -9.18 -30.41 -15.57
CA GLU A 361 -10.01 -31.62 -15.49
C GLU A 361 -9.44 -32.80 -16.30
N SER A 362 -8.84 -32.53 -17.48
CA SER A 362 -8.36 -33.58 -18.37
C SER A 362 -6.94 -34.06 -18.07
N THR A 363 -6.08 -33.18 -17.56
CA THR A 363 -4.65 -33.49 -17.35
C THR A 363 -4.23 -33.47 -15.88
N GLY A 364 -4.99 -32.81 -15.00
CA GLY A 364 -4.56 -32.54 -13.63
C GLY A 364 -3.41 -31.53 -13.52
N HIS A 365 -3.04 -30.83 -14.60
CA HIS A 365 -1.94 -29.85 -14.59
C HIS A 365 -2.27 -28.57 -13.83
N ASN A 366 -3.54 -28.32 -13.52
CA ASN A 366 -3.99 -27.18 -12.72
C ASN A 366 -5.25 -27.57 -11.91
N THR A 367 -5.71 -26.69 -11.03
CA THR A 367 -6.80 -26.99 -10.07
C THR A 367 -8.22 -26.88 -10.63
N ALA A 368 -8.42 -26.31 -11.82
CA ALA A 368 -9.74 -26.08 -12.43
C ALA A 368 -10.75 -25.35 -11.50
N GLN A 369 -10.32 -24.29 -10.81
CA GLN A 369 -11.11 -23.54 -9.83
C GLN A 369 -11.52 -22.14 -10.26
N ILE A 370 -11.28 -21.73 -11.52
CA ILE A 370 -11.65 -20.38 -12.00
C ILE A 370 -13.10 -20.01 -11.67
N PHE A 371 -14.05 -20.92 -11.94
CA PHE A 371 -15.48 -20.66 -11.71
C PHE A 371 -15.93 -20.84 -10.25
N ALA A 372 -15.00 -21.07 -9.32
CA ALA A 372 -15.34 -21.07 -7.90
C ALA A 372 -15.77 -19.66 -7.45
N THR A 373 -15.13 -18.61 -7.98
CA THR A 373 -15.40 -17.21 -7.62
C THR A 373 -15.81 -16.31 -8.78
N ASP A 374 -15.50 -16.68 -10.01
CA ASP A 374 -15.72 -15.83 -11.18
C ASP A 374 -16.90 -16.37 -11.99
N GLU A 375 -17.76 -15.48 -12.45
CA GLU A 375 -18.77 -15.83 -13.45
C GLU A 375 -18.13 -15.92 -14.84
N GLU A 376 -18.64 -16.80 -15.68
CA GLU A 376 -18.15 -16.99 -17.04
C GLU A 376 -18.25 -15.69 -17.86
N GLY A 377 -17.15 -15.33 -18.52
CA GLY A 377 -17.01 -14.09 -19.30
C GLY A 377 -16.74 -12.83 -18.47
N THR A 378 -16.76 -12.93 -17.14
CA THR A 378 -16.34 -11.84 -16.26
C THR A 378 -14.85 -11.93 -15.94
N LEU A 379 -14.22 -10.79 -15.69
CA LEU A 379 -12.86 -10.71 -15.20
C LEU A 379 -12.90 -10.53 -13.68
N GLY A 380 -12.82 -11.64 -12.95
CA GLY A 380 -12.73 -11.65 -11.51
C GLY A 380 -11.33 -12.03 -11.02
N ARG A 381 -11.22 -12.22 -9.70
CA ARG A 381 -9.97 -12.51 -9.00
C ARG A 381 -9.31 -13.81 -9.44
N ALA A 382 -10.08 -14.86 -9.73
CA ALA A 382 -9.51 -16.15 -10.11
C ALA A 382 -8.96 -16.10 -11.53
N THR A 383 -9.68 -15.43 -12.44
CA THR A 383 -9.23 -15.18 -13.80
C THR A 383 -7.99 -14.29 -13.82
N LEU A 384 -7.96 -13.22 -13.02
CA LEU A 384 -6.79 -12.33 -12.91
C LEU A 384 -5.57 -13.04 -12.30
N THR A 385 -5.77 -13.83 -11.25
CA THR A 385 -4.74 -14.69 -10.66
C THR A 385 -4.14 -15.62 -11.73
N SER A 386 -5.01 -16.30 -12.48
CA SER A 386 -4.62 -17.20 -13.55
C SER A 386 -3.81 -16.46 -14.63
N LEU A 387 -4.32 -15.35 -15.17
CA LEU A 387 -3.66 -14.59 -16.24
C LEU A 387 -2.26 -14.09 -15.86
N TRP A 388 -2.08 -13.61 -14.62
CA TRP A 388 -0.79 -13.18 -14.09
C TRP A 388 0.18 -14.35 -13.86
N ALA A 389 -0.32 -15.48 -13.39
CA ALA A 389 0.50 -16.66 -13.09
C ALA A 389 1.03 -17.38 -14.35
N GLN A 390 0.36 -17.20 -15.49
CA GLN A 390 0.74 -17.86 -16.74
C GLN A 390 2.21 -17.59 -17.12
N GLY A 391 2.93 -18.65 -17.52
CA GLY A 391 4.30 -18.55 -18.01
C GLY A 391 5.37 -18.21 -16.95
N ILE A 392 5.01 -18.13 -15.67
CA ILE A 392 6.00 -18.07 -14.58
C ILE A 392 6.66 -19.43 -14.43
N ARG A 393 7.99 -19.46 -14.34
CA ARG A 393 8.75 -20.69 -14.13
C ARG A 393 9.25 -20.75 -12.68
N PRO A 394 9.07 -21.86 -11.93
CA PRO A 394 9.50 -21.96 -10.54
C PRO A 394 10.96 -21.58 -10.30
N ASP A 395 11.84 -21.84 -11.26
CA ASP A 395 13.27 -21.56 -11.18
C ASP A 395 13.59 -20.06 -11.25
N ASP A 396 12.75 -19.28 -11.94
CA ASP A 396 12.92 -17.84 -12.13
C ASP A 396 12.34 -17.01 -10.96
N VAL A 397 11.60 -17.65 -10.04
CA VAL A 397 10.93 -17.01 -8.90
C VAL A 397 11.33 -17.65 -7.56
N ARG A 398 12.64 -17.83 -7.35
CA ARG A 398 13.20 -18.31 -6.08
C ARG A 398 13.70 -17.16 -5.21
N SER A 399 13.94 -17.46 -3.94
CA SER A 399 14.53 -16.50 -2.99
C SER A 399 15.79 -15.84 -3.55
N GLY A 400 15.82 -14.50 -3.54
CA GLY A 400 16.91 -13.70 -4.07
C GLY A 400 16.79 -13.33 -5.55
N ALA A 401 15.89 -13.96 -6.32
CA ALA A 401 15.66 -13.58 -7.71
C ALA A 401 15.10 -12.16 -7.81
N GLU A 402 15.55 -11.41 -8.83
CA GLU A 402 15.07 -10.05 -9.10
C GLU A 402 14.84 -9.87 -10.60
N ASN A 403 13.57 -9.99 -11.02
CA ASN A 403 13.18 -9.97 -12.42
C ASN A 403 11.69 -9.65 -12.59
N TRP A 404 11.23 -9.68 -13.85
CA TRP A 404 9.82 -9.47 -14.21
C TRP A 404 8.89 -10.60 -13.73
N GLN A 405 9.35 -11.84 -13.71
CA GLN A 405 8.51 -12.97 -13.28
C GLN A 405 8.19 -12.89 -11.78
N VAL A 406 9.11 -12.37 -10.95
CA VAL A 406 8.83 -12.09 -9.55
C VAL A 406 7.78 -10.97 -9.41
N MET A 407 7.79 -9.97 -10.30
CA MET A 407 6.76 -8.93 -10.33
C MET A 407 5.39 -9.54 -10.67
N GLN A 408 5.31 -10.33 -11.75
CA GLN A 408 4.09 -11.04 -12.15
C GLN A 408 3.56 -11.93 -11.02
N LEU A 409 4.47 -12.64 -10.33
CA LEU A 409 4.13 -13.50 -9.22
C LEU A 409 3.50 -12.70 -8.06
N GLN A 410 4.08 -11.56 -7.70
CA GLN A 410 3.50 -10.69 -6.66
C GLN A 410 2.11 -10.19 -7.06
N ALA A 411 1.91 -9.78 -8.32
CA ALA A 411 0.60 -9.39 -8.82
C ALA A 411 -0.43 -10.53 -8.72
N ALA A 412 -0.04 -11.75 -9.11
CA ALA A 412 -0.90 -12.94 -8.97
C ALA A 412 -1.28 -13.18 -7.49
N PHE A 413 -0.34 -13.06 -6.55
CA PHE A 413 -0.63 -13.24 -5.13
C PHE A 413 -1.60 -12.21 -4.57
N TRP A 414 -1.49 -10.95 -4.98
CA TRP A 414 -2.45 -9.93 -4.55
C TRP A 414 -3.85 -10.36 -4.95
N TRP A 415 -4.11 -10.70 -6.21
CA TRP A 415 -5.42 -11.18 -6.65
C TRP A 415 -5.88 -12.46 -5.94
N ALA A 416 -4.96 -13.40 -5.73
CA ALA A 416 -5.30 -14.71 -5.15
C ALA A 416 -5.62 -14.67 -3.65
N SER A 417 -5.06 -13.71 -2.92
CA SER A 417 -5.10 -13.68 -1.45
C SER A 417 -6.13 -12.72 -0.84
N GLN A 418 -6.67 -11.80 -1.64
CA GLN A 418 -7.64 -10.82 -1.18
C GLN A 418 -9.03 -11.43 -1.22
N ALA A 419 -9.75 -11.47 -0.09
CA ALA A 419 -11.14 -11.95 0.01
C ALA A 419 -12.17 -10.82 -0.23
N GLY A 420 -11.77 -9.58 -0.01
CA GLY A 420 -12.42 -8.35 -0.46
C GLY A 420 -11.34 -7.30 -0.68
N ILE A 421 -11.56 -6.40 -1.63
CA ILE A 421 -10.53 -5.47 -2.11
C ILE A 421 -10.94 -4.04 -1.74
N SER A 422 -10.09 -3.34 -0.97
CA SER A 422 -10.28 -1.92 -0.65
C SER A 422 -9.94 -1.00 -1.84
N ASP A 423 -10.32 0.28 -1.77
CA ASP A 423 -9.90 1.26 -2.80
C ASP A 423 -8.36 1.34 -2.91
N ASP A 424 -7.65 1.31 -1.78
CA ASP A 424 -6.18 1.32 -1.74
C ASP A 424 -5.59 0.05 -2.37
N ASP A 425 -6.25 -1.09 -2.17
CA ASP A 425 -5.86 -2.34 -2.79
C ASP A 425 -6.07 -2.31 -4.32
N LEU A 426 -7.21 -1.79 -4.77
CA LEU A 426 -7.48 -1.60 -6.21
C LEU A 426 -6.48 -0.66 -6.85
N ASP A 427 -6.09 0.42 -6.19
CA ASP A 427 -5.10 1.37 -6.71
C ASP A 427 -3.71 0.73 -6.84
N ARG A 428 -3.31 -0.11 -5.87
CA ARG A 428 -2.11 -0.95 -5.99
C ARG A 428 -2.22 -1.90 -7.18
N ASP A 429 -3.33 -2.61 -7.31
CA ASP A 429 -3.51 -3.64 -8.34
C ASP A 429 -3.60 -3.00 -9.74
N ARG A 430 -4.14 -1.79 -9.85
CA ARG A 430 -4.07 -0.94 -11.06
C ARG A 430 -2.64 -0.53 -11.39
N ALA A 431 -1.81 -0.20 -10.40
CA ALA A 431 -0.40 0.09 -10.65
C ALA A 431 0.36 -1.14 -11.18
N TYR A 432 0.06 -2.34 -10.67
CA TYR A 432 0.56 -3.60 -11.23
C TYR A 432 0.10 -3.82 -12.66
N ALA A 433 -1.19 -3.60 -12.94
CA ALA A 433 -1.75 -3.68 -14.28
C ALA A 433 -1.09 -2.70 -15.26
N GLN A 434 -0.80 -1.46 -14.84
CA GLN A 434 -0.05 -0.50 -15.65
C GLN A 434 1.34 -1.02 -16.05
N TYR A 435 2.10 -1.60 -15.11
CA TYR A 435 3.38 -2.24 -15.47
C TYR A 435 3.17 -3.38 -16.47
N GLY A 436 2.09 -4.16 -16.32
CA GLY A 436 1.69 -5.23 -17.24
C GLY A 436 1.38 -4.73 -18.65
N VAL A 437 0.57 -3.68 -18.77
CA VAL A 437 0.26 -3.03 -20.06
C VAL A 437 1.55 -2.54 -20.72
N SER A 438 2.36 -1.75 -19.99
CA SER A 438 3.63 -1.23 -20.51
C SER A 438 4.62 -2.34 -20.90
N TYR A 439 4.59 -3.50 -20.22
CA TYR A 439 5.41 -4.65 -20.62
C TYR A 439 5.03 -5.16 -22.01
N PHE A 440 3.74 -5.30 -22.30
CA PHE A 440 3.29 -5.75 -23.62
C PHE A 440 3.51 -4.70 -24.71
N GLU A 441 3.20 -3.43 -24.43
CA GLU A 441 3.41 -2.32 -25.39
C GLU A 441 4.86 -2.15 -25.78
N ASN A 442 5.79 -2.32 -24.84
CA ASN A 442 7.23 -2.21 -25.10
C ASN A 442 7.87 -3.52 -25.62
N GLY A 443 7.09 -4.40 -26.25
CA GLY A 443 7.61 -5.63 -26.85
C GLY A 443 8.18 -6.62 -25.82
N ARG A 444 7.53 -6.75 -24.66
CA ARG A 444 7.94 -7.60 -23.53
C ARG A 444 9.25 -7.17 -22.85
N ARG A 445 9.56 -5.88 -22.90
CA ARG A 445 10.61 -5.27 -22.06
C ARG A 445 10.04 -4.87 -20.71
N ALA A 446 10.64 -5.36 -19.63
CA ALA A 446 10.18 -5.09 -18.26
C ALA A 446 10.30 -3.60 -17.91
N PRO A 447 9.19 -2.88 -17.64
CA PRO A 447 9.25 -1.49 -17.16
C PRO A 447 9.68 -1.42 -15.69
N LYS A 448 9.49 -2.50 -14.94
CA LYS A 448 9.83 -2.62 -13.53
C LYS A 448 10.07 -4.09 -13.18
N THR A 449 11.07 -4.36 -12.33
CA THR A 449 11.32 -5.69 -11.75
C THR A 449 10.95 -5.69 -10.28
N ALA A 450 10.83 -6.88 -9.70
CA ALA A 450 10.66 -7.05 -8.25
C ALA A 450 11.63 -8.11 -7.74
N ARG A 451 12.02 -7.99 -6.47
CA ARG A 451 12.89 -8.96 -5.78
C ARG A 451 12.07 -9.93 -4.93
N TYR A 452 12.43 -11.21 -4.98
CA TYR A 452 11.90 -12.22 -4.09
C TYR A 452 12.63 -12.12 -2.75
N ASN A 453 11.98 -11.49 -1.77
CA ASN A 453 12.49 -11.31 -0.42
C ASN A 453 11.65 -12.11 0.61
N SER A 454 11.97 -11.96 1.90
CA SER A 454 11.23 -12.62 2.98
C SER A 454 9.75 -12.24 3.04
N GLY A 455 9.38 -11.03 2.61
CA GLY A 455 7.99 -10.60 2.48
C GLY A 455 7.25 -11.37 1.39
N THR A 456 7.86 -11.52 0.20
CA THR A 456 7.32 -12.36 -0.88
C THR A 456 7.14 -13.82 -0.40
N ALA A 457 8.15 -14.37 0.28
CA ALA A 457 8.07 -15.72 0.85
C ALA A 457 6.92 -15.87 1.85
N GLN A 458 6.67 -14.84 2.68
CA GLN A 458 5.59 -14.85 3.65
C GLN A 458 4.21 -14.82 2.99
N HIS A 459 4.00 -13.96 1.98
CA HIS A 459 2.74 -13.95 1.23
C HIS A 459 2.48 -15.29 0.51
N ILE A 460 3.53 -15.93 -0.02
CA ILE A 460 3.41 -17.27 -0.60
C ILE A 460 2.92 -18.28 0.45
N LYS A 461 3.46 -18.26 1.66
CA LYS A 461 3.00 -19.16 2.75
C LYS A 461 1.54 -18.91 3.09
N GLU A 462 1.11 -17.66 3.12
CA GLU A 462 -0.27 -17.28 3.44
C GLU A 462 -1.24 -17.77 2.37
N TYR A 463 -0.91 -17.58 1.10
CA TYR A 463 -1.66 -18.15 -0.02
C TYR A 463 -1.70 -19.68 0.06
N GLN A 464 -0.55 -20.34 0.19
CA GLN A 464 -0.47 -21.81 0.26
C GLN A 464 -1.39 -22.36 1.36
N LYS A 465 -1.37 -21.76 2.55
CA LYS A 465 -2.30 -22.14 3.63
C LYS A 465 -3.76 -21.93 3.24
N ALA A 466 -4.07 -20.82 2.59
CA ALA A 466 -5.43 -20.47 2.20
C ALA A 466 -6.03 -21.44 1.17
N VAL A 467 -5.20 -22.01 0.28
CA VAL A 467 -5.63 -22.95 -0.77
C VAL A 467 -5.30 -24.42 -0.43
N GLY A 468 -4.88 -24.71 0.80
CA GLY A 468 -4.65 -26.08 1.27
C GLY A 468 -3.33 -26.73 0.80
N LEU A 469 -2.36 -25.94 0.36
CA LEU A 469 -1.02 -26.40 -0.02
C LEU A 469 -0.03 -26.35 1.18
N PRO A 470 1.07 -27.13 1.13
CA PRO A 470 2.16 -27.01 2.10
C PRO A 470 2.73 -25.59 2.12
N ALA A 471 2.81 -24.98 3.31
CA ALA A 471 3.25 -23.60 3.50
C ALA A 471 4.79 -23.44 3.45
N SER A 472 5.41 -23.84 2.33
CA SER A 472 6.86 -23.80 2.10
C SER A 472 7.38 -22.35 1.98
N GLY A 473 6.55 -21.44 1.46
CA GLY A 473 6.97 -20.09 1.10
C GLY A 473 7.85 -20.04 -0.13
N VAL A 474 7.77 -21.08 -0.96
CA VAL A 474 8.41 -21.22 -2.28
C VAL A 474 7.30 -21.32 -3.32
N ALA A 475 7.37 -20.53 -4.38
CA ALA A 475 6.45 -20.63 -5.52
C ALA A 475 6.81 -21.83 -6.41
N ASP A 476 6.66 -23.03 -5.83
CA ASP A 476 6.88 -24.31 -6.51
C ASP A 476 5.81 -24.61 -7.57
N SER A 477 6.00 -25.71 -8.30
CA SER A 477 5.08 -26.12 -9.37
C SER A 477 3.64 -26.24 -8.88
N ALA A 478 3.40 -26.86 -7.71
CA ALA A 478 2.06 -27.01 -7.16
C ALA A 478 1.41 -25.64 -6.86
N THR A 479 2.18 -24.71 -6.31
CA THR A 479 1.74 -23.34 -6.04
C THR A 479 1.34 -22.62 -7.32
N LEU A 480 2.19 -22.66 -8.35
CA LEU A 480 1.92 -22.01 -9.64
C LEU A 480 0.76 -22.68 -10.39
N GLN A 481 0.66 -24.01 -10.37
CA GLN A 481 -0.45 -24.76 -10.98
C GLN A 481 -1.79 -24.42 -10.31
N ALA A 482 -1.81 -24.27 -8.98
CA ALA A 482 -3.00 -23.80 -8.27
C ALA A 482 -3.42 -22.39 -8.71
N MET A 483 -2.46 -21.47 -8.89
CA MET A 483 -2.75 -20.12 -9.37
C MET A 483 -3.25 -20.10 -10.81
N VAL A 484 -2.59 -20.85 -11.70
CA VAL A 484 -3.01 -20.99 -13.11
C VAL A 484 -4.43 -21.55 -13.18
N GLY A 485 -4.77 -22.51 -12.32
CA GLY A 485 -6.12 -23.06 -12.22
C GLY A 485 -7.14 -22.15 -11.55
N GLY A 486 -6.76 -20.97 -11.06
CA GLY A 486 -7.66 -20.00 -10.43
C GLY A 486 -7.98 -20.28 -8.96
N SER A 487 -7.14 -21.04 -8.24
CA SER A 487 -7.30 -21.20 -6.79
C SER A 487 -7.07 -19.87 -6.08
N VAL A 488 -8.03 -19.45 -5.26
CA VAL A 488 -7.96 -18.20 -4.48
C VAL A 488 -8.42 -18.42 -3.04
N LYS A 489 -8.05 -17.50 -2.14
CA LYS A 489 -8.53 -17.49 -0.77
C LYS A 489 -10.04 -17.26 -0.74
N ASN A 490 -10.73 -18.02 0.12
CA ASN A 490 -12.18 -17.94 0.33
C ASN A 490 -12.98 -18.05 -0.99
N PRO A 491 -12.92 -19.21 -1.68
CA PRO A 491 -13.55 -19.38 -2.98
C PRO A 491 -15.09 -19.22 -2.96
N GLY A 492 -15.73 -19.21 -1.78
CA GLY A 492 -17.16 -18.93 -1.65
C GLY A 492 -17.53 -17.44 -1.73
N VAL A 493 -16.56 -16.53 -1.86
CA VAL A 493 -16.80 -15.08 -1.99
C VAL A 493 -16.64 -14.69 -3.46
N VAL A 494 -17.77 -14.47 -4.13
CA VAL A 494 -17.86 -14.06 -5.54
C VAL A 494 -17.55 -12.56 -5.67
N GLY A 495 -16.80 -12.19 -6.71
CA GLY A 495 -16.49 -10.79 -7.03
C GLY A 495 -15.05 -10.36 -6.71
N ARG A 496 -14.84 -9.04 -6.63
CA ARG A 496 -13.57 -8.38 -6.32
C ARG A 496 -13.52 -7.93 -4.86
#